data_AF-A0A2D9HEW1-F1
#
_entry.id   AF-A0A2D9HEW1-F1
#
_cell.length_a   1.000
_cell.length_b   1.000
_cell.length_c   1.000
_cell.angle_alpha   90.00
_cell.angle_beta   90.00
_cell.angle_gamma   90.00
#
_symmetry.space_group_name_H-M   'P 1'
#
loop_
_entity.id
_entity.type
_entity.pdbx_description
1 polymer ?
#
loop_
_entity_poly.entity_id
_entity_poly.type
_entity_poly.pdbx_seq_one_letter_code
_entity_poly.pdbx_strand_id
1 'polypeptide(L)'
;MGSYREQSIVQATNCVLGRDHRSNRKDQPLDSEINKDGHVWRYQDYGSVHLDQCMQYASDAGAIIITPYTIGQQGDNYWVHSVHMCCTYEWITNNGTNFAYDNVGGGQRSSSRNCMVGYIVR
;
A
#
# COMPACT_ATOMS: atom_id res chain seq x y z
N MET A 1 -1.18 9.42 -21.66
CA MET A 1 -2.26 8.78 -20.88
C MET A 1 -1.96 7.29 -20.83
N GLY A 2 -1.44 6.79 -19.71
CA GLY A 2 -1.24 5.35 -19.51
C GLY A 2 -2.51 4.75 -18.90
N SER A 3 -2.98 3.62 -19.43
CA SER A 3 -4.05 2.84 -18.82
C SER A 3 -3.47 1.96 -17.71
N TYR A 4 -4.06 2.01 -16.52
CA TYR A 4 -3.69 1.14 -15.41
C TYR A 4 -3.90 -0.33 -15.81
N ARG A 5 -3.02 -1.21 -15.31
CA ARG A 5 -3.25 -2.66 -15.40
C ARG A 5 -4.24 -3.06 -14.32
N GLU A 6 -5.50 -3.17 -14.72
CA GLU A 6 -6.56 -3.70 -13.87
C GLU A 6 -6.88 -5.13 -14.31
N GLN A 7 -7.14 -6.01 -13.34
CA GLN A 7 -7.67 -7.34 -13.61
C GLN A 7 -8.90 -7.53 -12.73
N SER A 8 -10.04 -7.83 -13.36
CA SER A 8 -11.25 -8.16 -12.63
C SER A 8 -11.05 -9.47 -11.86
N ILE A 9 -11.35 -9.44 -10.56
CA ILE A 9 -11.42 -10.64 -9.73
C ILE A 9 -12.77 -11.30 -10.03
N VAL A 10 -12.80 -12.21 -10.99
CA VAL A 10 -14.03 -12.88 -11.49
C VAL A 10 -14.44 -14.10 -10.67
N GLN A 11 -13.61 -14.52 -9.71
CA GLN A 11 -13.88 -15.63 -8.79
C GLN A 11 -13.17 -15.39 -7.45
N ALA A 12 -13.65 -16.04 -6.39
CA ALA A 12 -13.01 -15.98 -5.07
C ALA A 12 -11.53 -16.40 -5.19
N THR A 13 -10.63 -15.45 -4.91
CA THR A 13 -9.18 -15.62 -5.03
C THR A 13 -8.58 -15.35 -3.66
N ASN A 14 -7.74 -16.27 -3.16
CA ASN A 14 -7.00 -16.05 -1.92
C ASN A 14 -5.93 -14.99 -2.17
N CYS A 15 -6.06 -13.82 -1.54
CA CYS A 15 -5.00 -12.82 -1.50
C CYS A 15 -4.06 -13.14 -0.35
N VAL A 16 -2.77 -13.31 -0.63
CA VAL A 16 -1.76 -13.38 0.42
C VAL A 16 -1.47 -11.96 0.88
N LEU A 17 -1.77 -11.66 2.14
CA LEU A 17 -1.47 -10.38 2.75
C LEU A 17 -0.18 -10.51 3.55
N GLY A 18 0.85 -9.78 3.16
CA GLY A 18 2.06 -9.66 3.96
C GLY A 18 1.81 -8.78 5.19
N ARG A 19 2.21 -9.26 6.36
CA ARG A 19 2.05 -8.56 7.63
C ARG A 19 3.39 -8.42 8.33
N ASP A 20 3.63 -7.27 8.93
CA ASP A 20 4.83 -7.00 9.71
C ASP A 20 4.78 -7.80 11.03
N HIS A 21 5.82 -8.59 11.28
CA HIS A 21 5.92 -9.44 12.47
C HIS A 21 5.99 -8.65 13.78
N ARG A 22 6.39 -7.36 13.73
CA ARG A 22 6.46 -6.49 14.91
C ARG A 22 5.07 -6.07 15.38
N SER A 23 4.08 -6.10 14.47
CA SER A 23 2.71 -5.71 14.77
C SER A 23 2.01 -6.79 15.59
N ASN A 24 1.44 -6.39 16.73
CA ASN A 24 0.55 -7.24 17.56
C ASN A 24 -0.90 -6.72 17.60
N ARG A 25 -1.23 -5.74 16.76
CA ARG A 25 -2.54 -5.09 16.65
C ARG A 25 -3.16 -5.36 15.27
N LYS A 26 -4.44 -5.04 15.11
CA LYS A 26 -5.16 -5.14 13.82
C LYS A 26 -6.38 -4.22 13.73
N ASP A 27 -6.43 -3.22 14.59
CA ASP A 27 -7.61 -2.43 14.94
C ASP A 27 -7.27 -0.97 15.20
N GLN A 28 -6.04 -0.54 14.89
CA GLN A 28 -5.68 0.86 14.96
C GLN A 28 -6.57 1.66 13.98
N PRO A 29 -7.32 2.66 14.47
CA PRO A 29 -8.25 3.40 13.62
C PRO A 29 -7.50 4.18 12.54
N LEU A 30 -8.15 4.28 11.37
CA LEU A 30 -7.73 5.14 10.27
C LEU A 30 -8.70 6.32 10.18
N ASP A 31 -8.17 7.53 10.07
CA ASP A 31 -8.95 8.75 10.34
C ASP A 31 -9.75 9.25 9.13
N SER A 32 -9.46 8.77 7.92
CA SER A 32 -10.11 9.21 6.69
C SER A 32 -11.08 8.16 6.12
N GLU A 33 -12.12 8.63 5.44
CA GLU A 33 -13.11 7.80 4.75
C GLU A 33 -13.42 8.34 3.35
N ILE A 34 -13.60 7.45 2.38
CA ILE A 34 -14.05 7.80 1.03
C ILE A 34 -14.89 6.68 0.42
N ASN A 35 -15.91 7.03 -0.38
CA ASN A 35 -16.63 6.07 -1.19
C ASN A 35 -16.04 6.04 -2.60
N LYS A 36 -15.58 4.86 -3.04
CA LYS A 36 -15.05 4.62 -4.38
C LYS A 36 -15.62 3.32 -4.94
N ASP A 37 -16.24 3.41 -6.11
CA ASP A 37 -16.82 2.27 -6.84
C ASP A 37 -17.83 1.45 -5.99
N GLY A 38 -18.59 2.14 -5.13
CA GLY A 38 -19.59 1.52 -4.27
C GLY A 38 -19.02 0.93 -2.97
N HIS A 39 -17.71 1.02 -2.75
CA HIS A 39 -17.05 0.55 -1.53
C HIS A 39 -16.65 1.72 -0.65
N VAL A 40 -16.95 1.62 0.65
CA VAL A 40 -16.47 2.57 1.64
C VAL A 40 -15.08 2.15 2.09
N TRP A 41 -14.10 2.98 1.78
CA TRP A 41 -12.71 2.83 2.20
C TRP A 41 -12.44 3.66 3.45
N ARG A 42 -11.88 3.01 4.47
CA ARG A 42 -11.18 3.69 5.57
C ARG A 42 -9.70 3.70 5.26
N TYR A 43 -9.07 4.86 5.35
CA TYR A 43 -7.68 5.02 4.95
C TYR A 43 -6.95 6.07 5.79
N GLN A 44 -5.62 6.02 5.74
CA GLN A 44 -4.74 7.04 6.31
C GLN A 44 -3.54 7.23 5.39
N ASP A 45 -3.20 8.49 5.14
CA ASP A 45 -1.93 8.88 4.54
C ASP A 45 -0.96 9.26 5.67
N TYR A 46 0.19 8.57 5.72
CA TYR A 46 1.25 8.79 6.70
C TYR A 46 2.40 9.62 6.14
N GLY A 47 2.33 10.05 4.89
CA GLY A 47 3.41 10.77 4.21
C GLY A 47 4.68 9.92 4.08
N SER A 48 5.83 10.58 4.03
CA SER A 48 7.12 9.95 3.71
C SER A 48 7.67 9.13 4.88
N VAL A 49 7.72 7.81 4.70
CA VAL A 49 8.24 6.84 5.67
C VAL A 49 9.03 5.74 4.97
N HIS A 50 9.74 4.92 5.73
CA HIS A 50 10.38 3.72 5.21
C HIS A 50 9.35 2.61 4.99
N LEU A 51 9.64 1.67 4.08
CA LEU A 51 8.68 0.60 3.73
C LEU A 51 8.33 -0.25 4.95
N ASP A 52 9.31 -0.58 5.81
CA ASP A 52 9.08 -1.36 7.01
C ASP A 52 8.07 -0.69 7.94
N GLN A 53 8.18 0.62 8.11
CA GLN A 53 7.24 1.42 8.90
C GLN A 53 5.86 1.47 8.25
N CYS A 54 5.79 1.58 6.91
CA CYS A 54 4.52 1.53 6.19
C CYS A 54 3.81 0.16 6.34
N MET A 55 4.56 -0.93 6.27
CA MET A 55 4.04 -2.29 6.51
C MET A 55 3.55 -2.45 7.95
N GLN A 56 4.26 -1.88 8.92
CA GLN A 56 3.82 -1.87 10.30
C GLN A 56 2.49 -1.13 10.47
N TYR A 57 2.34 0.07 9.89
CA TYR A 57 1.07 0.82 9.96
C TYR A 57 -0.10 0.07 9.32
N ALA A 58 0.12 -0.54 8.14
CA ALA A 58 -0.90 -1.37 7.52
C ALA A 58 -1.29 -2.53 8.44
N SER A 59 -0.30 -3.20 9.04
CA SER A 59 -0.52 -4.34 9.93
C SER A 59 -1.29 -3.96 11.20
N ASP A 60 -0.88 -2.87 11.87
CA ASP A 60 -1.49 -2.40 13.12
C ASP A 60 -2.96 -2.00 12.91
N ALA A 61 -3.31 -1.50 11.73
CA ALA A 61 -4.67 -1.14 11.35
C ALA A 61 -5.51 -2.30 10.78
N GLY A 62 -4.92 -3.49 10.60
CA GLY A 62 -5.60 -4.58 9.89
C GLY A 62 -5.89 -4.24 8.42
N ALA A 63 -5.08 -3.38 7.83
CA ALA A 63 -5.22 -2.79 6.51
C ALA A 63 -4.18 -3.34 5.53
N ILE A 64 -4.23 -2.86 4.28
CA ILE A 64 -3.19 -3.09 3.27
C ILE A 64 -2.55 -1.75 2.88
N ILE A 65 -1.32 -1.81 2.36
CA ILE A 65 -0.71 -0.66 1.69
C ILE A 65 -1.52 -0.41 0.41
N ILE A 66 -2.02 0.80 0.25
CA ILE A 66 -2.73 1.27 -0.93
C ILE A 66 -2.00 2.46 -1.54
N THR A 67 -2.46 2.90 -2.70
CA THR A 67 -2.02 4.17 -3.30
C THR A 67 -3.22 5.09 -3.42
N PRO A 68 -3.02 6.41 -3.61
CA PRO A 68 -4.13 7.33 -3.90
C PRO A 68 -5.02 6.81 -5.04
N TYR A 69 -4.43 6.18 -6.06
CA TYR A 69 -5.15 5.60 -7.19
C TYR A 69 -6.15 4.51 -6.80
N THR A 70 -5.83 3.71 -5.77
CA THR A 70 -6.73 2.66 -5.26
C THR A 70 -8.09 3.23 -4.83
N ILE A 71 -8.11 4.48 -4.35
CA ILE A 71 -9.30 5.17 -3.87
C ILE A 71 -9.73 6.32 -4.81
N GLY A 72 -9.26 6.31 -6.06
CA GLY A 72 -9.63 7.30 -7.09
C GLY A 72 -9.02 8.68 -6.92
N GLN A 73 -7.97 8.81 -6.10
CA GLN A 73 -7.20 10.03 -5.91
C GLN A 73 -5.93 10.02 -6.78
N GLN A 74 -5.24 11.16 -6.82
CA GLN A 74 -3.95 11.29 -7.51
C GLN A 74 -2.82 11.43 -6.50
N GLY A 75 -1.67 10.85 -6.82
CA GLY A 75 -0.45 11.06 -6.04
C GLY A 75 0.64 10.09 -6.44
N ASP A 76 1.88 10.54 -6.36
CA ASP A 76 3.04 9.78 -6.83
C ASP A 76 4.02 9.47 -5.69
N ASN A 77 4.94 8.54 -5.94
CA ASN A 77 5.94 8.09 -4.97
C ASN A 77 5.34 7.42 -3.74
N TYR A 78 4.28 6.61 -3.91
CA TYR A 78 3.70 5.81 -2.84
C TYR A 78 4.22 4.38 -2.85
N TRP A 79 4.61 3.87 -1.68
CA TRP A 79 4.97 2.46 -1.50
C TRP A 79 3.89 1.54 -2.02
N VAL A 80 4.31 0.42 -2.60
CA VAL A 80 3.46 -0.71 -2.94
C VAL A 80 4.08 -2.01 -2.47
N HIS A 81 3.26 -3.05 -2.38
CA HIS A 81 3.78 -4.38 -2.09
C HIS A 81 4.61 -4.87 -3.28
N SER A 82 5.91 -5.04 -3.10
CA SER A 82 6.78 -5.62 -4.14
C SER A 82 6.52 -7.13 -4.24
N VAL A 83 6.57 -7.66 -5.46
CA VAL A 83 6.63 -9.11 -5.69
C VAL A 83 7.98 -9.73 -5.28
N HIS A 84 9.00 -8.90 -5.04
CA HIS A 84 10.38 -9.27 -4.74
C HIS A 84 10.88 -8.75 -3.38
N MET A 85 10.06 -8.91 -2.33
CA MET A 85 10.29 -8.39 -0.96
C MET A 85 11.60 -8.78 -0.25
N CYS A 86 12.46 -9.63 -0.81
CA CYS A 86 13.71 -10.07 -0.17
C CYS A 86 14.82 -8.99 -0.11
N CYS A 87 14.66 -7.88 -0.83
CA CYS A 87 15.60 -6.75 -0.88
C CYS A 87 15.15 -5.66 -1.86
N THR A 88 14.16 -5.97 -2.70
CA THR A 88 13.60 -5.05 -3.68
C THR A 88 12.30 -4.47 -3.14
N TYR A 89 12.22 -3.15 -3.08
CA TYR A 89 11.08 -2.42 -2.52
C TYR A 89 10.53 -1.46 -3.55
N GLU A 90 9.27 -1.62 -3.91
CA GLU A 90 8.67 -0.93 -5.06
C GLU A 90 7.76 0.22 -4.61
N TRP A 91 7.75 1.30 -5.40
CA TRP A 91 6.78 2.38 -5.27
C TRP A 91 6.28 2.81 -6.65
N ILE A 92 5.08 3.39 -6.66
CA ILE A 92 4.48 3.94 -7.87
C ILE A 92 5.15 5.26 -8.28
N THR A 93 5.41 5.40 -9.58
CA THR A 93 5.90 6.62 -10.22
C THR A 93 5.04 6.99 -11.43
N ASN A 94 5.21 8.20 -11.95
CA ASN A 94 4.55 8.69 -13.17
C ASN A 94 3.03 8.58 -13.10
N ASN A 95 2.47 9.07 -12.00
CA ASN A 95 1.05 9.08 -11.74
C ASN A 95 0.40 7.69 -11.87
N GLY A 96 1.00 6.65 -11.26
CA GLY A 96 0.37 5.33 -11.29
C GLY A 96 0.67 4.48 -12.53
N THR A 97 1.38 5.03 -13.51
CA THR A 97 1.63 4.34 -14.79
C THR A 97 2.97 3.62 -14.84
N ASN A 98 3.83 3.83 -13.85
CA ASN A 98 5.12 3.16 -13.75
C ASN A 98 5.45 2.83 -12.29
N PHE A 99 6.49 2.05 -12.07
CA PHE A 99 7.06 1.80 -10.75
C PHE A 99 8.56 2.07 -10.78
N ALA A 100 9.09 2.42 -9.63
CA ALA A 100 10.52 2.41 -9.37
C ALA A 100 10.78 1.57 -8.12
N TYR A 101 12.04 1.23 -7.88
CA TYR A 101 12.40 0.34 -6.81
C TYR A 101 13.70 0.74 -6.14
N ASP A 102 13.80 0.40 -4.87
CA ASP A 102 15.05 0.32 -4.14
C ASP A 102 15.51 -1.13 -4.22
N ASN A 103 16.80 -1.34 -4.43
CA ASN A 103 17.43 -2.64 -4.27
C ASN A 103 18.52 -2.46 -3.21
N VAL A 104 18.24 -2.90 -2.00
CA VAL A 104 19.13 -2.72 -0.85
C VAL A 104 19.66 -4.06 -0.35
N GLY A 105 20.82 -4.07 0.30
CA GLY A 105 21.35 -5.27 0.93
C GLY A 105 20.45 -5.78 2.07
N GLY A 106 20.61 -7.05 2.42
CA GLY A 106 19.89 -7.64 3.55
C GLY A 106 20.12 -6.85 4.84
N GLY A 107 19.03 -6.53 5.56
CA GLY A 107 19.07 -5.74 6.80
C GLY A 107 19.26 -4.24 6.61
N GLN A 108 19.35 -3.74 5.37
CA GLN A 108 19.39 -2.31 5.10
C GLN A 108 17.98 -1.72 5.03
N ARG A 109 17.88 -0.46 5.48
CA ARG A 109 16.63 0.29 5.44
C ARG A 109 16.37 0.79 4.02
N SER A 110 15.11 0.77 3.59
CA SER A 110 14.69 1.39 2.32
C SER A 110 14.94 2.89 2.36
N SER A 111 14.87 3.56 1.21
CA SER A 111 14.64 5.01 1.17
C SER A 111 13.29 5.38 1.83
N SER A 112 12.96 6.67 1.88
CA SER A 112 11.64 7.13 2.33
C SER A 112 10.76 7.46 1.12
N ARG A 113 9.53 6.94 1.10
CA ARG A 113 8.49 7.21 0.11
C ARG A 113 7.16 7.40 0.83
N ASN A 114 6.18 7.97 0.14
CA ASN A 114 4.86 8.18 0.72
C ASN A 114 4.20 6.85 1.05
N CYS A 115 3.44 6.82 2.15
CA CYS A 115 2.74 5.63 2.61
C CYS A 115 1.27 5.96 2.81
N MET A 116 0.41 5.19 2.16
CA MET A 116 -1.01 5.20 2.41
C MET A 116 -1.46 3.78 2.72
N VAL A 117 -2.32 3.63 3.71
CA VAL A 117 -2.89 2.33 4.08
C VAL A 117 -4.41 2.44 4.13
N GLY A 118 -5.11 1.36 3.85
CA GLY A 118 -6.56 1.35 3.93
C GLY A 118 -7.19 -0.03 3.82
N TYR A 119 -8.49 -0.08 4.14
CA TYR A 119 -9.33 -1.27 4.03
C TYR A 119 -10.77 -0.87 3.69
N ILE A 120 -11.54 -1.84 3.18
CA ILE A 120 -12.96 -1.69 2.88
C ILE A 120 -13.79 -2.03 4.13
N VAL A 121 -14.75 -1.17 4.49
CA VAL A 121 -15.52 -1.28 5.74
C VAL A 121 -16.63 -2.34 5.69
N ARG A 122 -17.27 -2.51 4.53
CA ARG A 122 -18.23 -3.57 4.17
C ARG A 122 -18.77 -3.32 2.77
#